data_AF-A0A7S0WWR6-F1
#
_entry.id   AF-A0A7S0WWR6-F1
#
_cell.length_a   1.000
_cell.length_b   1.000
_cell.length_c   1.000
_cell.angle_alpha   90.00
_cell.angle_beta   90.00
_cell.angle_gamma   90.00
#
_symmetry.space_group_name_H-M   'P 1'
#
loop_
_entity.id
_entity.type
_entity.pdbx_description
1 polymer ?
#
loop_
_entity_poly.entity_id
_entity_poly.type
_entity_poly.pdbx_seq_one_letter_code
_entity_poly.pdbx_strand_id
1 'polypeptide(L)'
;AGETREAMTCLSCTRLGIQPLRPSCQIPQGFLQLQCSARRLVVSRAAPDKDDDEPVGGNSKVQDDLVDLISLEVAKAKVRDDMQKDLEQRKENMRKIGEELMEQLEKKIELDKMRMDLATSASLADTLQQFKELDDEVQKIRDELQADQADLAAFEARSTSARNQGLFFQQLYKPDVTAGSDEPGAGAAGGAASGTSSSGSSSTLEPQVVRALQHQITEPARRELASPLRLYVFTYLAIVLACVVASDVGGGAPDLGLDALYGVLCGLLGVNAWNERAALAAQQQEVDEHKAQERQGQEQDGQGKQ
;
A
#
# COMPACT_ATOMS: atom_id res chain seq x y z
N ALA A 1 16.60 20.23 47.73
CA ALA A 1 15.90 21.34 47.04
C ALA A 1 16.46 21.35 45.62
N GLY A 2 15.89 20.58 44.70
CA GLY A 2 14.57 20.80 44.10
C GLY A 2 14.83 21.52 42.76
N GLU A 3 14.35 21.11 41.59
CA GLU A 3 13.33 20.15 41.21
C GLU A 3 13.49 19.91 39.68
N THR A 4 13.30 18.65 39.26
CA THR A 4 12.75 18.14 37.98
C THR A 4 13.17 18.79 36.64
N ARG A 5 13.93 18.14 35.73
CA ARG A 5 13.59 16.98 34.85
C ARG A 5 12.18 17.03 34.26
N GLU A 6 12.09 17.38 32.97
CA GLU A 6 11.35 16.63 31.95
C GLU A 6 11.64 17.21 30.54
N ALA A 7 12.62 16.60 29.86
CA ALA A 7 12.78 16.70 28.42
C ALA A 7 12.49 15.31 27.86
N MET A 8 11.25 15.11 27.40
CA MET A 8 10.84 13.87 26.73
C MET A 8 10.39 14.23 25.31
N THR A 9 11.33 14.02 24.40
CA THR A 9 11.16 13.41 23.08
C THR A 9 9.72 13.11 22.65
N CYS A 10 9.23 13.85 21.65
CA CYS A 10 8.22 13.39 20.69
C CYS A 10 8.69 13.73 19.27
N LEU A 11 9.73 13.02 18.85
CA LEU A 11 10.22 12.93 17.47
C LEU A 11 10.04 11.46 17.09
N SER A 12 8.89 11.11 16.49
CA SER A 12 8.65 9.85 15.73
C SER A 12 7.20 9.78 15.24
N CYS A 13 6.83 10.55 14.22
CA CYS A 13 5.64 10.27 13.40
C CYS A 13 5.76 10.95 12.02
N THR A 14 6.79 10.56 11.25
CA THR A 14 6.93 10.96 9.84
C THR A 14 7.63 9.85 9.07
N ARG A 15 6.97 8.68 8.96
CA ARG A 15 7.40 7.66 8.00
C ARG A 15 6.30 6.68 7.59
N LEU A 16 5.12 7.18 7.25
CA LEU A 16 4.18 6.47 6.39
C LEU A 16 3.55 7.51 5.47
N GLY A 17 3.85 7.43 4.18
CA GLY A 17 3.33 8.30 3.14
C GLY A 17 1.85 8.04 2.89
N ILE A 18 1.01 8.42 3.83
CA ILE A 18 -0.45 8.43 3.70
C ILE A 18 -0.85 9.89 3.54
N GLN A 19 -1.40 10.21 2.36
CA GLN A 19 -1.94 11.54 2.07
C GLN A 19 -2.99 11.92 3.14
N PRO A 20 -2.96 13.15 3.68
CA PRO A 20 -4.10 13.65 4.44
C PRO A 20 -5.23 13.93 3.46
N LEU A 21 -6.24 13.06 3.46
CA LEU A 21 -7.55 13.35 2.88
C LEU A 21 -8.05 14.66 3.50
N ARG A 22 -8.42 15.59 2.61
CA ARG A 22 -8.98 16.92 2.90
C ARG A 22 -9.94 16.87 4.10
N PRO A 23 -9.76 17.72 5.14
CA PRO A 23 -10.88 18.06 5.98
C PRO A 23 -11.80 18.97 5.17
N SER A 24 -12.93 18.42 4.73
CA SER A 24 -14.10 19.24 4.41
C SER A 24 -14.48 20.00 5.68
N CYS A 25 -14.06 21.26 5.78
CA CYS A 25 -14.58 22.20 6.76
C CYS A 25 -16.05 22.49 6.43
N GLN A 26 -16.92 21.58 6.83
CA GLN A 26 -18.34 21.85 6.98
C GLN A 26 -18.48 22.59 8.31
N ILE A 27 -18.45 23.92 8.24
CA ILE A 27 -18.72 24.80 9.37
C ILE A 27 -20.17 24.52 9.79
N PRO A 28 -20.44 23.96 10.99
CA PRO A 28 -21.80 23.91 11.48
C PRO A 28 -22.25 25.35 11.75
N GLN A 29 -23.27 25.80 11.01
CA GLN A 29 -24.06 26.96 11.39
C GLN A 29 -24.87 26.63 12.65
N GLY A 30 -24.16 26.54 13.78
CA GLY A 30 -24.70 26.30 15.10
C GLY A 30 -24.47 27.52 15.98
N PHE A 31 -25.29 28.55 15.76
CA PHE A 31 -25.90 29.33 16.84
C PHE A 31 -24.98 29.68 18.03
N LEU A 32 -23.98 30.54 17.81
CA LEU A 32 -23.43 31.35 18.90
C LEU A 32 -24.47 32.39 19.29
N GLN A 33 -25.38 31.98 20.18
CA GLN A 33 -26.20 32.91 20.96
C GLN A 33 -25.28 33.58 21.99
N LEU A 34 -24.41 34.48 21.52
CA LEU A 34 -23.77 35.45 22.40
C LEU A 34 -24.88 36.34 22.94
N GLN A 35 -25.30 36.09 24.18
CA GLN A 35 -26.04 37.05 24.97
C GLN A 35 -25.15 38.29 25.18
N CYS A 36 -25.20 39.23 24.24
CA CYS A 36 -24.89 40.62 24.53
C CYS A 36 -25.95 41.12 25.49
N SER A 37 -25.68 40.99 26.80
CA SER A 37 -26.42 41.69 27.84
C SER A 37 -26.20 43.20 27.66
N ALA A 38 -27.05 43.80 26.84
CA ALA A 38 -27.14 45.23 26.68
C ALA A 38 -27.70 45.80 28.00
N ARG A 39 -26.80 46.17 28.92
CA ARG A 39 -27.14 47.08 30.02
C ARG A 39 -27.55 48.42 29.41
N ARG A 40 -28.84 48.58 29.22
CA ARG A 40 -29.52 49.82 28.86
C ARG A 40 -29.29 50.80 30.01
N LEU A 41 -28.33 51.69 29.87
CA LEU A 41 -28.17 52.86 30.74
C LEU A 41 -29.36 53.78 30.47
N VAL A 42 -30.38 53.66 31.30
CA VAL A 42 -31.52 54.58 31.35
C VAL A 42 -31.00 55.88 31.95
N VAL A 43 -30.71 56.86 31.10
CA VAL A 43 -30.52 58.25 31.51
C VAL A 43 -31.89 58.79 31.85
N SER A 44 -32.22 58.81 33.14
CA SER A 44 -33.43 59.45 33.67
C SER A 44 -33.33 60.96 33.42
N ARG A 45 -34.06 61.43 32.40
CA ARG A 45 -34.27 62.85 32.11
C ARG A 45 -35.25 63.42 33.13
N ALA A 46 -34.72 64.01 34.20
CA ALA A 46 -35.50 64.81 35.13
C ALA A 46 -36.00 66.07 34.41
N ALA A 47 -37.30 66.35 34.54
CA ALA A 47 -37.92 67.57 34.04
C ALA A 47 -37.50 68.77 34.92
N PRO A 48 -37.21 69.95 34.34
CA PRO A 48 -37.17 71.20 35.09
C PRO A 48 -38.55 71.85 35.03
N ASP A 49 -39.07 72.24 36.18
CA ASP A 49 -40.24 73.10 36.27
C ASP A 49 -39.91 74.23 37.25
N LYS A 50 -40.11 75.47 36.76
CA LYS A 50 -40.27 76.76 37.44
C LYS A 50 -39.03 77.63 37.67
N ASP A 51 -38.85 78.55 36.72
CA ASP A 51 -38.90 80.01 36.88
C ASP A 51 -38.17 80.61 38.09
N ASP A 52 -36.92 81.02 37.86
CA ASP A 52 -36.32 82.20 38.49
C ASP A 52 -35.37 82.85 37.47
N ASP A 53 -35.75 84.04 36.99
CA ASP A 53 -34.97 84.91 36.11
C ASP A 53 -33.76 85.49 36.87
N GLU A 54 -32.72 84.68 37.03
CA GLU A 54 -31.39 85.12 37.47
C GLU A 54 -30.47 85.29 36.24
N PRO A 55 -29.60 86.31 36.22
CA PRO A 55 -28.77 86.63 35.06
C PRO A 55 -27.84 85.45 34.72
N VAL A 56 -27.94 85.00 33.47
CA VAL A 56 -27.26 83.86 32.85
C VAL A 56 -25.74 83.93 33.01
N GLY A 57 -25.25 83.52 34.17
CA GLY A 57 -23.87 83.14 34.41
C GLY A 57 -23.71 81.68 33.98
N GLY A 58 -23.19 81.45 32.77
CA GLY A 58 -22.95 80.10 32.27
C GLY A 58 -22.14 79.27 33.27
N ASN A 59 -22.71 78.15 33.72
CA ASN A 59 -22.01 77.21 34.60
C ASN A 59 -20.76 76.68 33.87
N SER A 60 -19.58 77.16 34.27
CA SER A 60 -18.29 76.79 33.67
C SER A 60 -18.07 75.27 33.67
N LYS A 61 -18.54 74.58 34.71
CA LYS A 61 -18.46 73.12 34.83
C LYS A 61 -19.16 72.38 33.68
N VAL A 62 -20.29 72.89 33.20
CA VAL A 62 -21.02 72.28 32.07
C VAL A 62 -20.28 72.52 30.75
N GLN A 63 -19.55 73.64 30.63
CA GLN A 63 -18.71 73.90 29.46
C GLN A 63 -17.48 73.00 29.46
N ASP A 64 -16.84 72.80 30.61
CA ASP A 64 -15.69 71.90 30.76
C ASP A 64 -16.07 70.43 30.45
N ASP A 65 -17.19 69.93 31.00
CA ASP A 65 -17.68 68.57 30.73
C ASP A 65 -18.01 68.36 29.24
N LEU A 66 -18.52 69.39 28.56
CA LEU A 66 -18.83 69.32 27.13
C LEU A 66 -17.55 69.28 26.28
N VAL A 67 -16.52 70.04 26.67
CA VAL A 67 -15.20 70.02 26.01
C VAL A 67 -14.56 68.64 26.18
N ASP A 68 -14.64 68.05 27.38
CA ASP A 68 -14.12 66.71 27.64
C ASP A 68 -14.85 65.65 26.80
N LEU A 69 -16.18 65.73 26.70
CA LEU A 69 -16.96 64.81 25.86
C LEU A 69 -16.57 64.92 24.38
N ILE A 70 -16.44 66.14 23.84
CA ILE A 70 -16.03 66.36 22.45
C ILE A 70 -14.60 65.84 22.23
N SER A 71 -13.68 66.06 23.18
CA SER A 71 -12.30 65.55 23.08
C SER A 71 -12.26 64.02 23.07
N LEU A 72 -13.14 63.37 23.85
CA LEU A 72 -13.26 61.92 23.94
C LEU A 72 -13.86 61.34 22.66
N GLU A 73 -14.86 61.99 22.06
CA GLU A 73 -15.41 61.57 20.76
C GLU A 73 -14.38 61.69 19.63
N VAL A 74 -13.58 62.77 19.61
CA VAL A 74 -12.48 62.92 18.65
C VAL A 74 -11.41 61.85 18.88
N ALA A 75 -11.04 61.54 20.12
CA ALA A 75 -10.11 60.47 20.44
C ALA A 75 -10.65 59.10 20.01
N LYS A 76 -11.94 58.84 20.23
CA LYS A 76 -12.61 57.60 19.80
C LYS A 76 -12.65 57.47 18.27
N ALA A 77 -12.89 58.57 17.55
CA ALA A 77 -12.84 58.57 16.10
C ALA A 77 -11.44 58.22 15.58
N LYS A 78 -10.39 58.84 16.14
CA LYS A 78 -8.99 58.54 15.79
C LYS A 78 -8.62 57.08 16.05
N VAL A 79 -9.00 56.53 17.21
CA VAL A 79 -8.72 55.11 17.52
C VAL A 79 -9.44 54.18 16.55
N ARG A 80 -10.67 54.49 16.13
CA ARG A 80 -11.37 53.68 15.11
C ARG A 80 -10.65 53.73 13.76
N ASP A 81 -10.21 54.90 13.33
CA ASP A 81 -9.47 55.06 12.08
C ASP A 81 -8.14 54.30 12.12
N ASP A 82 -7.42 54.34 13.25
CA ASP A 82 -6.17 53.60 13.43
C ASP A 82 -6.40 52.08 13.47
N MET A 83 -7.46 51.61 14.13
CA MET A 83 -7.84 50.19 14.10
C MET A 83 -8.24 49.74 12.69
N GLN A 84 -8.93 50.59 11.92
CA GLN A 84 -9.29 50.27 10.54
C GLN A 84 -8.05 50.16 9.66
N LYS A 85 -7.09 51.07 9.81
CA LYS A 85 -5.79 51.00 9.11
C LYS A 85 -4.99 49.75 9.47
N ASP A 86 -4.93 49.36 10.75
CA ASP A 86 -4.24 48.12 11.18
C ASP A 86 -4.91 46.88 10.58
N LEU A 87 -6.26 46.85 10.51
CA LEU A 87 -6.99 45.76 9.87
C LEU A 87 -6.74 45.69 8.36
N GLU A 88 -6.70 46.83 7.67
CA GLU A 88 -6.36 46.89 6.24
C GLU A 88 -4.91 46.43 6.00
N GLN A 89 -3.96 46.87 6.83
CA GLN A 89 -2.56 46.45 6.74
C GLN A 89 -2.39 44.95 7.02
N ARG A 90 -3.07 44.39 8.03
CA ARG A 90 -3.05 42.95 8.31
C ARG A 90 -3.68 42.14 7.19
N LYS A 91 -4.76 42.64 6.57
CA LYS A 91 -5.39 41.99 5.42
C LYS A 91 -4.44 41.94 4.22
N GLU A 92 -3.72 43.03 3.95
CA GLU A 92 -2.72 43.05 2.88
C GLU A 92 -1.54 42.13 3.18
N ASN A 93 -1.04 42.11 4.42
CA ASN A 93 0.02 41.20 4.85
C ASN A 93 -0.40 39.72 4.73
N MET A 94 -1.61 39.36 5.16
CA MET A 94 -2.13 38.00 5.01
C MET A 94 -2.30 37.60 3.55
N ARG A 95 -2.67 38.56 2.68
CA ARG A 95 -2.74 38.33 1.24
C ARG A 95 -1.36 38.06 0.65
N LYS A 96 -0.35 38.86 0.99
CA LYS A 96 1.04 38.65 0.56
C LYS A 96 1.59 37.30 1.02
N ILE A 97 1.38 36.95 2.29
CA ILE A 97 1.76 35.64 2.84
C ILE A 97 1.04 34.51 2.07
N GLY A 98 -0.24 34.67 1.75
CA GLY A 98 -1.00 33.71 0.96
C GLY A 98 -0.47 33.54 -0.46
N GLU A 99 -0.09 34.64 -1.13
CA GLU A 99 0.51 34.63 -2.47
C GLU A 99 1.89 33.94 -2.46
N GLU A 100 2.75 34.23 -1.49
CA GLU A 100 4.05 33.56 -1.31
C GLU A 100 3.91 32.06 -1.01
N LEU A 101 2.95 31.68 -0.15
CA LEU A 101 2.65 30.27 0.14
C LEU A 101 2.16 29.52 -1.08
N MET A 102 1.28 30.13 -1.89
CA MET A 102 0.78 29.53 -3.12
C MET A 102 1.91 29.34 -4.14
N GLU A 103 2.79 30.32 -4.30
CA GLU A 103 3.96 30.21 -5.19
C GLU A 103 4.94 29.11 -4.72
N GLN A 104 5.15 28.98 -3.41
CA GLN A 104 5.96 27.88 -2.86
C GLN A 104 5.31 26.51 -3.08
N LEU A 105 3.98 26.42 -3.00
CA LEU A 105 3.24 25.18 -3.19
C LEU A 105 3.27 24.75 -4.67
N GLU A 106 3.11 25.69 -5.59
CA GLU A 106 3.22 25.46 -7.03
C GLU A 106 4.62 24.97 -7.41
N LYS A 107 5.68 25.64 -6.91
CA LYS A 107 7.08 25.20 -7.11
C LYS A 107 7.34 23.78 -6.57
N LYS A 108 6.77 23.43 -5.40
CA LYS A 108 6.91 22.08 -4.84
C LYS A 108 6.19 21.03 -5.69
N ILE A 109 4.98 21.31 -6.15
CA ILE A 109 4.24 20.42 -7.04
C ILE A 109 5.02 20.18 -8.33
N GLU A 110 5.62 21.22 -8.91
CA GLU A 110 6.44 21.10 -10.12
C GLU A 110 7.71 20.25 -9.87
N LEU A 111 8.39 20.45 -8.75
CA LEU A 111 9.59 19.68 -8.36
C LEU A 111 9.26 18.20 -8.12
N ASP A 112 8.12 17.92 -7.47
CA ASP A 112 7.67 16.55 -7.24
C ASP A 112 7.21 15.88 -8.54
N LYS A 113 6.59 16.62 -9.46
CA LYS A 113 6.28 16.13 -10.81
C LYS A 113 7.55 15.75 -11.57
N MET A 114 8.57 16.62 -11.58
CA MET A 114 9.86 16.31 -12.21
C MET A 114 10.53 15.08 -11.59
N ARG A 115 10.48 14.94 -10.26
CA ARG A 115 11.00 13.74 -9.57
C ARG A 115 10.23 12.49 -9.95
N MET A 116 8.91 12.57 -10.07
CA MET A 116 8.08 11.45 -10.49
C MET A 116 8.36 11.06 -11.95
N ASP A 117 8.48 12.04 -12.85
CA ASP A 117 8.84 11.82 -14.25
C ASP A 117 10.25 11.19 -14.37
N LEU A 118 11.21 11.63 -13.57
CA LEU A 118 12.55 11.03 -13.52
C LEU A 118 12.52 9.60 -12.95
N ALA A 119 11.82 9.37 -11.84
CA ALA A 119 11.73 8.05 -11.22
C ALA A 119 11.02 7.04 -12.13
N THR A 120 9.94 7.46 -12.80
CA THR A 120 9.21 6.61 -13.75
C THR A 120 10.03 6.31 -15.00
N SER A 121 10.77 7.30 -15.54
CA SER A 121 11.66 7.07 -16.69
C SER A 121 12.82 6.12 -16.36
N ALA A 122 13.43 6.25 -15.18
CA ALA A 122 14.49 5.35 -14.72
C ALA A 122 13.98 3.93 -14.48
N SER A 123 12.82 3.78 -13.83
CA SER A 123 12.17 2.48 -13.65
C SER A 123 11.81 1.83 -14.99
N LEU A 124 11.31 2.60 -15.96
CA LEU A 124 10.99 2.07 -17.28
C LEU A 124 12.25 1.60 -18.01
N ALA A 125 13.35 2.35 -17.93
CA ALA A 125 14.63 1.94 -18.51
C ALA A 125 15.16 0.63 -17.91
N ASP A 126 15.06 0.47 -16.60
CA ASP A 126 15.44 -0.77 -15.89
C ASP A 126 14.56 -1.95 -16.33
N THR A 127 13.23 -1.76 -16.43
CA THR A 127 12.34 -2.84 -16.92
C THR A 127 12.65 -3.23 -18.37
N LEU A 128 12.97 -2.27 -19.25
CA LEU A 128 13.36 -2.57 -20.63
C LEU A 128 14.70 -3.30 -20.72
N GLN A 129 15.61 -3.08 -19.77
CA GLN A 129 16.86 -3.82 -19.66
C GLN A 129 16.60 -5.26 -19.21
N GLN A 130 15.76 -5.47 -18.20
CA GLN A 130 15.36 -6.81 -17.74
C GLN A 130 14.63 -7.60 -18.84
N PHE A 131 13.78 -6.96 -19.64
CA PHE A 131 13.15 -7.62 -20.78
C PHE A 131 14.16 -8.08 -21.83
N LYS A 132 15.20 -7.29 -22.11
CA LYS A 132 16.26 -7.69 -23.04
C LYS A 132 17.07 -8.87 -22.51
N GLU A 133 17.41 -8.85 -21.22
CA GLU A 133 18.12 -9.96 -20.58
C GLU A 133 17.31 -11.26 -20.65
N LEU A 134 15.99 -11.19 -20.39
CA LEU A 134 15.09 -12.33 -20.55
C LEU A 134 14.97 -12.81 -22.01
N ASP A 135 14.91 -11.88 -22.98
CA ASP A 135 14.89 -12.24 -24.40
C ASP A 135 16.19 -12.95 -24.82
N ASP A 136 17.34 -12.49 -24.32
CA ASP A 136 18.65 -13.11 -24.57
C ASP A 136 18.74 -14.51 -23.93
N GLU A 137 18.24 -14.68 -22.70
CA GLU A 137 18.14 -15.99 -22.04
C GLU A 137 17.23 -16.96 -22.80
N VAL A 138 16.08 -16.50 -23.27
CA VAL A 138 15.15 -17.33 -24.07
C VAL A 138 15.79 -17.75 -25.40
N GLN A 139 16.56 -16.86 -26.04
CA GLN A 139 17.31 -17.21 -27.24
C GLN A 139 18.36 -18.28 -26.95
N LYS A 140 19.12 -18.12 -25.88
CA LYS A 140 20.13 -19.10 -25.47
C LYS A 140 19.52 -20.49 -25.20
N ILE A 141 18.40 -20.56 -24.48
CA ILE A 141 17.70 -21.83 -24.22
C ILE A 141 17.21 -22.46 -25.52
N ARG A 142 16.74 -21.66 -26.49
CA ARG A 142 16.34 -22.19 -27.79
C ARG A 142 17.52 -22.76 -28.56
N ASP A 143 18.67 -22.09 -28.54
CA ASP A 143 19.88 -22.58 -29.21
C ASP A 143 20.41 -23.86 -28.56
N GLU A 144 20.39 -23.95 -27.21
CA GLU A 144 20.72 -25.16 -26.47
C GLU A 144 19.78 -26.32 -26.83
N LEU A 145 18.46 -26.08 -26.87
CA LEU A 145 17.48 -27.09 -27.29
C LEU A 145 17.69 -27.56 -28.74
N GLN A 146 18.08 -26.66 -29.64
CA GLN A 146 18.39 -27.03 -31.03
C GLN A 146 19.66 -27.88 -31.13
N ALA A 147 20.69 -27.53 -30.33
CA ALA A 147 21.92 -28.33 -30.25
C ALA A 147 21.64 -29.74 -29.71
N ASP A 148 20.86 -29.86 -28.63
CA ASP A 148 20.47 -31.14 -28.05
C ASP A 148 19.65 -32.00 -29.04
N GLN A 149 18.75 -31.38 -29.80
CA GLN A 149 17.99 -32.08 -30.85
C GLN A 149 18.90 -32.60 -31.96
N ALA A 150 19.89 -31.80 -32.39
CA ALA A 150 20.86 -32.22 -33.40
C ALA A 150 21.74 -33.37 -32.89
N ASP A 151 22.16 -33.33 -31.63
CA ASP A 151 22.97 -34.37 -30.98
C ASP A 151 22.18 -35.68 -30.83
N LEU A 152 20.91 -35.60 -30.44
CA LEU A 152 20.01 -36.76 -30.41
C LEU A 152 19.84 -37.38 -31.80
N ALA A 153 19.60 -36.56 -32.84
CA ALA A 153 19.49 -37.05 -34.21
C ALA A 153 20.79 -37.73 -34.68
N ALA A 154 21.96 -37.16 -34.35
CA ALA A 154 23.25 -37.76 -34.66
C ALA A 154 23.50 -39.06 -33.87
N PHE A 155 23.00 -39.18 -32.65
CA PHE A 155 23.03 -40.41 -31.86
C PHE A 155 22.12 -41.49 -32.45
N GLU A 156 20.91 -41.13 -32.88
CA GLU A 156 19.99 -42.04 -33.58
C GLU A 156 20.59 -42.57 -34.88
N ALA A 157 21.23 -41.70 -35.68
CA ALA A 157 21.95 -42.11 -36.89
C ALA A 157 23.11 -43.08 -36.59
N ARG A 158 23.90 -42.80 -35.55
CA ARG A 158 25.02 -43.68 -35.13
C ARG A 158 24.51 -45.03 -34.59
N SER A 159 23.46 -45.01 -33.78
CA SER A 159 22.89 -46.22 -33.18
C SER A 159 22.22 -47.13 -34.23
N THR A 160 21.52 -46.55 -35.21
CA THR A 160 20.96 -47.31 -36.35
C THR A 160 22.06 -47.93 -37.20
N SER A 161 23.14 -47.20 -37.49
CA SER A 161 24.32 -47.76 -38.19
C SER A 161 24.97 -48.92 -37.41
N ALA A 162 25.16 -48.77 -36.10
CA ALA A 162 25.72 -49.82 -35.25
C ALA A 162 24.81 -51.06 -35.18
N ARG A 163 23.48 -50.86 -35.10
CA ARG A 163 22.50 -51.94 -35.12
C ARG A 163 22.49 -52.70 -36.45
N ASN A 164 22.64 -51.99 -37.57
CA ASN A 164 22.73 -52.59 -38.90
C ASN A 164 24.02 -53.42 -39.07
N GLN A 165 25.13 -53.01 -38.46
CA GLN A 165 26.36 -53.81 -38.42
C GLN A 165 26.20 -55.10 -37.60
N GLY A 166 25.46 -55.06 -36.48
CA GLY A 166 25.15 -56.26 -35.69
C GLY A 166 24.20 -57.24 -36.39
N LEU A 167 23.23 -56.73 -37.16
CA LEU A 167 22.32 -57.54 -37.98
C LEU A 167 23.01 -58.24 -39.16
N PHE A 168 24.14 -57.69 -39.63
CA PHE A 168 24.97 -58.33 -40.65
C PHE A 168 25.44 -59.72 -40.20
N PHE A 169 25.81 -59.88 -38.91
CA PHE A 169 26.24 -61.17 -38.37
C PHE A 169 25.09 -62.16 -38.17
N GLN A 170 23.87 -61.69 -37.93
CA GLN A 170 22.71 -62.58 -37.83
C GLN A 170 22.31 -63.18 -39.18
N GLN A 171 22.58 -62.50 -40.29
CA GLN A 171 22.34 -63.06 -41.62
C GLN A 171 23.41 -64.07 -42.04
N LEU A 172 24.63 -63.99 -41.47
CA LEU A 172 25.71 -64.94 -41.73
C LEU A 172 25.56 -66.26 -40.96
N TYR A 173 24.81 -66.27 -39.84
CA TYR A 173 24.52 -67.46 -39.05
C TYR A 173 23.08 -67.95 -39.23
N LYS A 174 22.51 -67.85 -40.43
CA LYS A 174 21.40 -68.73 -40.75
C LYS A 174 22.00 -70.12 -40.96
N PRO A 175 21.81 -71.09 -40.03
CA PRO A 175 22.21 -72.45 -40.33
C PRO A 175 21.46 -72.85 -41.60
N ASP A 176 22.19 -73.39 -42.58
CA ASP A 176 21.60 -74.04 -43.75
C ASP A 176 20.75 -75.21 -43.24
N VAL A 177 19.51 -74.93 -42.85
CA VAL A 177 18.47 -75.94 -42.65
C VAL A 177 17.92 -76.27 -44.03
N THR A 178 18.76 -76.90 -44.83
CA THR A 178 18.33 -77.72 -45.96
C THR A 178 18.85 -79.12 -45.72
N ALA A 179 18.11 -79.89 -44.93
CA ALA A 179 17.93 -81.31 -45.15
C ALA A 179 16.76 -81.82 -44.30
N GLY A 180 15.55 -81.70 -44.85
CA GLY A 180 14.44 -82.61 -44.53
C GLY A 180 13.44 -82.09 -43.50
N SER A 181 12.31 -81.57 -43.97
CA SER A 181 11.03 -82.27 -43.87
C SER A 181 9.90 -81.36 -44.37
N ASP A 182 9.22 -81.85 -45.40
CA ASP A 182 7.92 -81.37 -45.82
C ASP A 182 6.89 -81.56 -44.70
N GLU A 183 6.19 -80.49 -44.32
CA GLU A 183 4.78 -80.57 -43.94
C GLU A 183 4.09 -79.21 -44.12
N PRO A 184 2.93 -79.14 -44.81
CA PRO A 184 2.14 -77.93 -44.96
C PRO A 184 1.06 -77.88 -43.87
N GLY A 185 1.10 -76.87 -43.00
CA GLY A 185 0.10 -76.67 -41.95
C GLY A 185 -0.25 -75.20 -41.74
N ALA A 186 -1.51 -74.88 -42.00
CA ALA A 186 -2.11 -73.55 -42.05
C ALA A 186 -2.30 -72.87 -40.68
N GLY A 187 -2.47 -71.54 -40.69
CA GLY A 187 -3.08 -70.74 -39.62
C GLY A 187 -2.11 -69.75 -38.97
N ALA A 188 -2.02 -68.49 -39.39
CA ALA A 188 -2.95 -67.37 -39.14
C ALA A 188 -2.80 -66.71 -37.75
N ALA A 189 -2.55 -65.39 -37.81
CA ALA A 189 -2.84 -64.34 -36.82
C ALA A 189 -2.13 -64.46 -35.44
N GLY A 190 -1.18 -63.58 -35.12
CA GLY A 190 -1.45 -62.23 -34.59
C GLY A 190 -1.21 -62.27 -33.08
N GLY A 191 -0.13 -61.73 -32.53
CA GLY A 191 0.17 -60.30 -32.52
C GLY A 191 -0.51 -59.65 -31.31
N ALA A 192 0.14 -59.66 -30.14
CA ALA A 192 0.00 -58.73 -29.01
C ALA A 192 0.53 -59.38 -27.72
N ALA A 193 1.80 -59.16 -27.40
CA ALA A 193 2.35 -59.35 -26.06
C ALA A 193 2.88 -57.99 -25.59
N SER A 194 2.72 -57.71 -24.28
CA SER A 194 3.11 -56.50 -23.56
C SER A 194 2.04 -55.40 -23.42
N GLY A 195 0.92 -55.76 -22.80
CA GLY A 195 0.10 -54.82 -22.03
C GLY A 195 0.33 -55.06 -20.54
N THR A 196 1.24 -54.28 -19.94
CA THR A 196 1.47 -54.26 -18.50
C THR A 196 0.26 -53.62 -17.81
N SER A 197 -0.69 -54.45 -17.39
CA SER A 197 -1.80 -54.03 -16.54
C SER A 197 -1.33 -53.96 -15.08
N SER A 198 -0.93 -52.75 -14.65
CA SER A 198 -0.80 -52.41 -13.24
C SER A 198 -2.20 -52.34 -12.62
N SER A 199 -2.67 -53.49 -12.17
CA SER A 199 -3.91 -53.66 -11.40
C SER A 199 -3.76 -52.96 -10.04
N GLY A 200 -4.63 -51.97 -9.81
CA GLY A 200 -4.74 -51.18 -8.59
C GLY A 200 -4.75 -52.02 -7.31
N SER A 201 -3.62 -52.01 -6.61
CA SER A 201 -3.58 -52.23 -5.18
C SER A 201 -4.09 -50.95 -4.50
N SER A 202 -5.36 -50.97 -4.11
CA SER A 202 -5.95 -50.04 -3.14
C SER A 202 -5.28 -50.25 -1.77
N SER A 203 -4.01 -49.91 -1.67
CA SER A 203 -3.29 -49.84 -0.42
C SER A 203 -3.89 -48.69 0.38
N THR A 204 -4.46 -49.02 1.52
CA THR A 204 -4.67 -48.10 2.64
C THR A 204 -3.41 -47.28 2.82
N LEU A 205 -3.43 -46.05 2.31
CA LEU A 205 -2.32 -45.11 2.40
C LEU A 205 -2.04 -44.90 3.88
N GLU A 206 -0.83 -45.32 4.27
CA GLU A 206 -0.33 -45.16 5.61
C GLU A 206 -0.48 -43.70 6.06
N PRO A 207 -1.03 -43.41 7.24
CA PRO A 207 -1.34 -42.04 7.66
C PRO A 207 -0.11 -41.11 7.73
N GLN A 208 1.11 -41.65 7.75
CA GLN A 208 2.33 -40.86 7.64
C GLN A 208 2.59 -40.34 6.22
N VAL A 209 2.34 -41.16 5.20
CA VAL A 209 2.51 -40.75 3.79
C VAL A 209 1.49 -39.67 3.42
N VAL A 210 0.28 -39.74 3.98
CA VAL A 210 -0.76 -38.71 3.78
C VAL A 210 -0.34 -37.36 4.40
N ARG A 211 0.32 -37.35 5.57
CA ARG A 211 0.84 -36.11 6.17
C ARG A 211 2.01 -35.52 5.38
N ALA A 212 2.92 -36.36 4.90
CA ALA A 212 4.05 -35.91 4.07
C ALA A 212 3.56 -35.30 2.74
N LEU A 213 2.56 -35.91 2.11
CA LEU A 213 1.94 -35.37 0.90
C LEU A 213 1.13 -34.10 1.19
N GLN A 214 0.45 -34.00 2.33
CA GLN A 214 -0.21 -32.75 2.74
C GLN A 214 0.78 -31.58 2.88
N HIS A 215 1.96 -31.81 3.47
CA HIS A 215 3.00 -30.78 3.54
C HIS A 215 3.51 -30.37 2.16
N GLN A 216 3.71 -31.32 1.24
CA GLN A 216 4.15 -31.00 -0.14
C GLN A 216 3.11 -30.24 -0.96
N ILE A 217 1.81 -30.44 -0.72
CA ILE A 217 0.74 -29.75 -1.46
C ILE A 217 0.42 -28.39 -0.83
N THR A 218 0.54 -28.26 0.50
CA THR A 218 0.25 -27.00 1.20
C THR A 218 1.35 -25.95 1.06
N GLU A 219 2.61 -26.35 0.94
CA GLU A 219 3.77 -25.46 0.70
C GLU A 219 3.63 -24.57 -0.55
N PRO A 220 3.40 -25.11 -1.77
CA PRO A 220 3.27 -24.29 -2.99
C PRO A 220 2.01 -23.42 -2.95
N ALA A 221 0.90 -23.95 -2.42
CA ALA A 221 -0.31 -23.17 -2.21
C ALA A 221 -0.06 -22.01 -1.23
N ARG A 222 0.74 -22.20 -0.17
CA ARG A 222 1.11 -21.12 0.76
C ARG A 222 1.92 -20.02 0.09
N ARG A 223 2.82 -20.38 -0.83
CA ARG A 223 3.63 -19.41 -1.59
C ARG A 223 2.78 -18.55 -2.50
N GLU A 224 1.81 -19.13 -3.20
CA GLU A 224 0.90 -18.36 -4.07
C GLU A 224 -0.11 -17.53 -3.26
N LEU A 225 -0.54 -18.05 -2.10
CA LEU A 225 -1.45 -17.34 -1.20
C LEU A 225 -0.78 -16.19 -0.43
N ALA A 226 0.56 -16.17 -0.35
CA ALA A 226 1.35 -15.12 0.29
C ALA A 226 1.67 -13.94 -0.64
N SER A 227 0.89 -13.73 -1.71
CA SER A 227 1.07 -12.55 -2.56
C SER A 227 0.70 -11.27 -1.79
N PRO A 228 1.56 -10.23 -1.80
CA PRO A 228 1.29 -8.96 -1.10
C PRO A 228 0.02 -8.29 -1.60
N LEU A 229 -0.36 -8.52 -2.86
CA LEU A 229 -1.60 -8.04 -3.47
C LEU A 229 -2.85 -8.52 -2.72
N ARG A 230 -2.87 -9.77 -2.26
CA ARG A 230 -4.01 -10.32 -1.53
C ARG A 230 -4.22 -9.61 -0.20
N LEU A 231 -3.14 -9.24 0.47
CA LEU A 231 -3.18 -8.47 1.72
C LEU A 231 -3.74 -7.05 1.48
N TYR A 232 -3.39 -6.41 0.36
CA TYR A 232 -4.00 -5.14 -0.05
C TYR A 232 -5.50 -5.28 -0.34
N VAL A 233 -5.92 -6.35 -1.03
CA VAL A 233 -7.33 -6.60 -1.33
C VAL A 233 -8.14 -6.85 -0.06
N PHE A 234 -7.63 -7.67 0.88
CA PHE A 234 -8.32 -7.94 2.14
C PHE A 234 -8.38 -6.72 3.06
N THR A 235 -7.29 -5.95 3.16
CA THR A 235 -7.30 -4.71 3.95
C THR A 235 -8.25 -3.68 3.36
N TYR A 236 -8.30 -3.54 2.03
CA TYR A 236 -9.30 -2.70 1.35
C TYR A 236 -10.73 -3.15 1.64
N LEU A 237 -11.03 -4.44 1.51
CA LEU A 237 -12.36 -5.00 1.84
C LEU A 237 -12.73 -4.77 3.30
N ALA A 238 -11.78 -4.95 4.22
CA ALA A 238 -12.01 -4.70 5.65
C ALA A 238 -12.31 -3.21 5.94
N ILE A 239 -11.60 -2.29 5.27
CA ILE A 239 -11.86 -0.84 5.39
C ILE A 239 -13.24 -0.50 4.86
N VAL A 240 -13.62 -1.03 3.68
CA VAL A 240 -14.96 -0.81 3.11
C VAL A 240 -16.04 -1.32 4.06
N LEU A 241 -15.86 -2.51 4.64
CA LEU A 241 -16.79 -3.06 5.63
C LEU A 241 -16.90 -2.16 6.87
N ALA A 242 -15.76 -1.67 7.37
CA ALA A 242 -15.73 -0.77 8.53
C ALA A 242 -16.44 0.56 8.23
N CYS A 243 -16.30 1.10 7.02
CA CYS A 243 -17.01 2.30 6.59
C CYS A 243 -18.53 2.09 6.49
N VAL A 244 -18.98 0.91 6.04
CA VAL A 244 -20.41 0.56 6.02
C VAL A 244 -20.96 0.51 7.44
N VAL A 245 -20.31 -0.21 8.35
CA VAL A 245 -20.71 -0.28 9.77
C VAL A 245 -20.73 1.10 10.42
N ALA A 246 -19.72 1.94 10.16
CA ALA A 246 -19.69 3.30 10.70
C ALA A 246 -20.83 4.17 10.17
N SER A 247 -21.26 3.95 8.92
CA SER A 247 -22.38 4.66 8.30
C SER A 247 -23.72 4.22 8.90
N ASP A 248 -23.91 2.92 9.14
CA ASP A 248 -25.14 2.36 9.72
C ASP A 248 -25.32 2.81 11.19
N VAL A 249 -24.24 2.82 11.98
CA VAL A 249 -24.25 3.33 13.36
C VAL A 249 -24.64 4.82 13.41
N GLY A 250 -24.27 5.60 12.39
CA GLY A 250 -24.65 7.01 12.28
C GLY A 250 -26.08 7.25 11.78
N GLY A 251 -26.73 6.26 11.16
CA GLY A 251 -27.99 6.38 10.44
C GLY A 251 -29.27 6.47 11.29
N GLY A 252 -29.18 6.32 12.62
CA GLY A 252 -30.32 6.49 13.54
C GLY A 252 -31.33 5.33 13.57
N ALA A 253 -31.14 4.28 12.77
CA ALA A 253 -31.91 3.03 12.82
C ALA A 253 -30.96 1.82 12.81
N PRO A 254 -30.26 1.53 13.92
CA PRO A 254 -29.30 0.43 13.97
C PRO A 254 -30.02 -0.92 13.93
N ASP A 255 -29.77 -1.72 12.90
CA ASP A 255 -30.13 -3.13 12.90
C ASP A 255 -29.03 -3.91 13.63
N LEU A 256 -29.23 -4.09 14.94
CA LEU A 256 -28.31 -4.77 15.84
C LEU A 256 -27.86 -6.15 15.33
N GLY A 257 -28.71 -6.85 14.57
CA GLY A 257 -28.35 -8.18 14.04
C GLY A 257 -27.32 -8.11 12.91
N LEU A 258 -27.51 -7.16 11.99
CA LEU A 258 -26.63 -6.97 10.84
C LEU A 258 -25.28 -6.37 11.28
N ASP A 259 -25.30 -5.38 12.17
CA ASP A 259 -24.12 -4.73 12.71
C ASP A 259 -23.22 -5.70 13.48
N ALA A 260 -23.83 -6.60 14.27
CA ALA A 260 -23.08 -7.64 14.98
C ALA A 260 -22.40 -8.62 14.02
N LEU A 261 -23.09 -9.01 12.94
CA LEU A 261 -22.53 -9.92 11.94
C LEU A 261 -21.36 -9.28 11.19
N TYR A 262 -21.47 -8.02 10.78
CA TYR A 262 -20.38 -7.30 10.14
C TYR A 262 -19.21 -7.04 11.09
N GLY A 263 -19.48 -6.75 12.37
CA GLY A 263 -18.45 -6.64 13.39
C GLY A 263 -17.64 -7.92 13.54
N VAL A 264 -18.31 -9.08 13.61
CA VAL A 264 -17.65 -10.39 13.66
C VAL A 264 -16.84 -10.66 12.39
N LEU A 265 -17.39 -10.38 11.21
CA LEU A 265 -16.71 -10.59 9.94
C LEU A 265 -15.44 -9.72 9.82
N CYS A 266 -15.54 -8.45 10.24
CA CYS A 266 -14.43 -7.52 10.27
C CYS A 266 -13.34 -7.96 11.28
N GLY A 267 -13.75 -8.49 12.44
CA GLY A 267 -12.85 -9.09 13.42
C GLY A 267 -12.10 -10.30 12.88
N LEU A 268 -12.80 -11.23 12.21
CA LEU A 268 -12.19 -12.42 11.59
C LEU A 268 -11.20 -12.04 10.48
N LEU A 269 -11.55 -11.08 9.63
CA LEU A 269 -10.64 -10.55 8.61
C LEU A 269 -9.41 -9.87 9.24
N GLY A 270 -9.60 -9.11 10.32
CA GLY A 270 -8.52 -8.47 11.05
C GLY A 270 -7.54 -9.47 11.68
N VAL A 271 -8.05 -10.53 12.33
CA VAL A 271 -7.23 -11.62 12.88
C VAL A 271 -6.48 -12.36 11.79
N ASN A 272 -7.13 -12.62 10.65
CA ASN A 272 -6.46 -13.27 9.52
C ASN A 272 -5.34 -12.40 8.94
N ALA A 273 -5.59 -11.11 8.74
CA ALA A 273 -4.58 -10.16 8.28
C ALA A 273 -3.41 -10.02 9.28
N TRP A 274 -3.69 -10.07 10.59
CA TRP A 274 -2.65 -10.07 11.61
C TRP A 274 -1.77 -11.31 11.55
N ASN A 275 -2.37 -12.49 11.40
CA ASN A 275 -1.65 -13.75 11.28
C ASN A 275 -0.78 -13.79 10.01
N GLU A 276 -1.29 -13.30 8.87
CA GLU A 276 -0.50 -13.19 7.65
C GLU A 276 0.66 -12.20 7.81
N ARG A 277 0.45 -11.06 8.47
CA ARG A 277 1.51 -10.08 8.74
C ARG A 277 2.60 -10.66 9.64
N ALA A 278 2.23 -11.44 10.66
CA ALA A 278 3.19 -12.14 11.52
C ALA A 278 4.00 -13.18 10.74
N ALA A 279 3.35 -13.92 9.83
CA ALA A 279 4.02 -14.90 8.98
C ALA A 279 5.00 -14.24 7.98
N LEU A 280 4.60 -13.12 7.36
CA LEU A 280 5.47 -12.35 6.47
C LEU A 280 6.67 -11.75 7.22
N ALA A 281 6.48 -11.26 8.44
CA ALA A 281 7.57 -10.75 9.26
C ALA A 281 8.62 -11.84 9.57
N ALA A 282 8.18 -13.08 9.82
CA ALA A 282 9.09 -14.21 10.02
C ALA A 282 9.87 -14.56 8.74
N GLN A 283 9.22 -14.61 7.58
CA GLN A 283 9.91 -14.85 6.30
C GLN A 283 10.91 -13.75 5.96
N GLN A 284 10.56 -12.50 6.24
CA GLN A 284 11.45 -11.38 5.96
C GLN A 284 12.71 -11.43 6.84
N GLN A 285 12.58 -11.90 8.08
CA GLN A 285 13.71 -12.14 8.95
C GLN A 285 14.65 -13.23 8.40
N GLU A 286 14.12 -14.34 7.87
CA GLU A 286 14.94 -15.39 7.23
C GLU A 286 15.69 -14.86 5.99
N VAL A 287 15.03 -14.03 5.17
CA VAL A 287 15.67 -13.41 4.00
C VAL A 287 16.77 -12.44 4.41
N ASP A 288 16.56 -11.66 5.46
CA ASP A 288 17.57 -10.74 5.98
C ASP A 288 18.77 -11.49 6.59
N GLU A 289 18.54 -12.63 7.26
CA GLU A 289 19.60 -13.53 7.73
C GLU A 289 20.38 -14.15 6.58
N HIS A 290 19.72 -14.61 5.52
CA HIS A 290 20.39 -15.15 4.33
C HIS A 290 21.25 -14.09 3.64
N LYS A 291 20.73 -12.87 3.46
CA LYS A 291 21.51 -11.75 2.92
C LYS A 291 22.69 -11.36 3.80
N ALA A 292 22.55 -11.47 5.13
CA ALA A 292 23.65 -11.23 6.05
C ALA A 292 24.76 -12.29 5.90
N GLN A 293 24.39 -13.57 5.72
CA GLN A 293 25.35 -14.64 5.45
C GLN A 293 26.07 -14.48 4.10
N GLU A 294 25.35 -14.10 3.05
CA GLU A 294 25.96 -13.83 1.73
C GLU A 294 27.00 -12.71 1.80
N ARG A 295 26.72 -11.64 2.56
CA ARG A 295 27.68 -10.56 2.78
C ARG A 295 28.94 -11.02 3.50
N GLN A 296 28.81 -11.88 4.52
CA GLN A 296 29.95 -12.44 5.23
C GLN A 296 30.80 -13.36 4.32
N GLY A 297 30.17 -14.13 3.43
CA GLY A 297 30.88 -14.94 2.44
C GLY A 297 31.71 -14.08 1.47
N GLN A 298 31.14 -12.98 0.97
CA GLN A 298 31.84 -12.06 0.07
C GLN A 298 33.06 -11.38 0.72
N GLU A 299 32.98 -11.05 2.01
CA GLU A 299 34.11 -10.47 2.74
C GLU A 299 35.28 -11.44 2.92
N GLN A 300 35.00 -12.74 3.11
CA GLN A 300 36.05 -13.77 3.25
C GLN A 300 36.74 -14.05 1.91
N ASP A 301 35.99 -14.12 0.81
CA ASP A 301 36.57 -14.31 -0.53
C ASP A 301 37.41 -13.11 -0.99
N GLY A 302 37.08 -11.90 -0.51
CA GLY A 302 37.85 -10.69 -0.78
C GLY A 302 39.22 -10.65 -0.08
N GLN A 303 39.35 -11.24 1.11
CA GLN A 303 40.61 -11.25 1.87
C GLN A 303 41.60 -12.34 1.42
N GLY A 304 41.13 -13.42 0.80
CA GLY A 304 41.99 -14.51 0.32
C GLY A 304 42.78 -14.21 -0.97
N LYS A 305 42.57 -13.05 -1.60
CA LYS A 305 43.22 -12.65 -2.87
C LYS A 305 44.26 -11.53 -2.74
N GLN A 306 44.61 -11.11 -1.52
CA GLN A 306 45.73 -10.18 -1.25
C GLN A 306 46.96 -10.97 -0.82
#